data_AF-A0A7W7VGM6-F1
#
_entry.id   AF-A0A7W7VGM6-F1
#
_cell.length_a   1.000
_cell.length_b   1.000
_cell.length_c   1.000
_cell.angle_alpha   90.00
_cell.angle_beta   90.00
_cell.angle_gamma   90.00
#
_symmetry.space_group_name_H-M   'P 1'
#
loop_
_entity.id
_entity.type
_entity.pdbx_description
1 polymer ?
#
loop_
_entity_poly.entity_id
_entity_poly.type
_entity_poly.pdbx_seq_one_letter_code
_entity_poly.pdbx_strand_id
1 'polypeptide(L)'
;MGRKAILLTAVLALVWAGLGVAAPAADPRTCLVVDTDVGVDDYRALAVVAPARDVRAVVVTEGISGVPNGATAVSMFLAGRGAGVPVLPGLASPNPPAYDWLPPVRAAAERMNNFLGAAVPANGTPSRLAAGVRSAVHGCDRVDLLVLGPWTSYPKYASALGGHVRVLASGRSFAENNPDNFNCEYDLAACQAAPRRAVYVDLPASPPYDPTPDMVSRLETAGLPGLLKAVLEADPSQWLGTRLWDDAAALSLVRPRVFAPQGKHLEPAVDEDTFRDLVVDAINRG
;
A
#
# COMPACT_ATOMS: atom_id res chain seq x y z
N MET A 1 -30.09 -42.75 61.25
CA MET A 1 -31.08 -41.91 60.52
C MET A 1 -30.58 -40.47 60.63
N GLY A 2 -30.30 -39.67 59.61
CA GLY A 2 -30.53 -39.80 58.18
C GLY A 2 -29.47 -39.03 57.37
N ARG A 3 -29.38 -39.40 56.11
CA ARG A 3 -28.48 -38.89 55.06
C ARG A 3 -28.71 -37.40 54.79
N LYS A 4 -27.65 -36.63 54.61
CA LYS A 4 -27.64 -35.49 53.67
C LYS A 4 -26.37 -35.53 52.83
N ALA A 5 -26.59 -35.61 51.53
CA ALA A 5 -25.60 -35.71 50.48
C ALA A 5 -25.24 -34.32 49.94
N ILE A 6 -23.96 -34.18 49.57
CA ILE A 6 -23.41 -33.60 48.32
C ILE A 6 -23.97 -32.24 47.87
N LEU A 7 -23.06 -31.25 47.74
CA LEU A 7 -22.73 -30.65 46.43
C LEU A 7 -21.43 -29.82 46.57
N LEU A 8 -20.32 -30.37 46.08
CA LEU A 8 -19.13 -29.59 45.74
C LEU A 8 -19.30 -29.11 44.30
N THR A 9 -19.58 -27.83 44.12
CA THR A 9 -19.58 -27.19 42.80
C THR A 9 -18.14 -26.79 42.48
N ALA A 10 -17.42 -27.60 41.71
CA ALA A 10 -16.15 -27.22 41.13
C ALA A 10 -16.41 -26.26 39.96
N VAL A 11 -16.14 -24.97 40.15
CA VAL A 11 -16.14 -23.98 39.06
C VAL A 11 -14.84 -24.17 38.28
N LEU A 12 -14.92 -24.90 37.16
CA LEU A 12 -13.87 -24.93 36.17
C LEU A 12 -13.94 -23.62 35.36
N ALA A 13 -13.13 -22.64 35.71
CA ALA A 13 -12.88 -21.49 34.85
C ALA A 13 -12.00 -21.95 33.67
N LEU A 14 -12.62 -22.23 32.52
CA LEU A 14 -11.89 -22.34 31.26
C LEU A 14 -11.35 -20.97 30.91
N VAL A 15 -10.07 -20.73 31.23
CA VAL A 15 -9.30 -19.65 30.62
C VAL A 15 -9.05 -20.07 29.18
N TRP A 16 -9.88 -19.58 28.26
CA TRP A 16 -9.54 -19.53 26.84
C TRP A 16 -8.40 -18.53 26.69
N ALA A 17 -7.16 -19.00 26.87
CA ALA A 17 -6.00 -18.33 26.34
C ALA A 17 -6.11 -18.43 24.82
N GLY A 18 -6.74 -17.43 24.21
CA GLY A 18 -6.71 -17.25 22.77
C GLY A 18 -5.26 -17.34 22.32
N LEU A 19 -4.96 -18.33 21.47
CA LEU A 19 -3.74 -18.37 20.69
C LEU A 19 -3.81 -17.22 19.68
N GLY A 20 -3.67 -16.00 20.18
CA GLY A 20 -3.33 -14.86 19.37
C GLY A 20 -1.97 -15.17 18.78
N VAL A 21 -1.95 -15.56 17.51
CA VAL A 21 -0.72 -15.59 16.73
C VAL A 21 -0.22 -14.16 16.70
N ALA A 22 0.68 -13.83 17.62
CA ALA A 22 1.34 -12.54 17.63
C ALA A 22 1.97 -12.35 16.24
N ALA A 23 1.55 -11.29 15.54
CA ALA A 23 2.21 -10.90 14.31
C ALA A 23 3.71 -10.74 14.63
N PRO A 24 4.62 -11.28 13.81
CA PRO A 24 6.04 -11.08 14.05
C PRO A 24 6.30 -9.57 14.14
N ALA A 25 6.89 -9.13 15.26
CA ALA A 25 7.31 -7.75 15.43
C ALA A 25 8.21 -7.37 14.24
N ALA A 26 7.97 -6.21 13.65
CA ALA A 26 8.79 -5.72 12.56
C ALA A 26 10.26 -5.73 13.01
N ASP A 27 11.15 -6.30 12.20
CA ASP A 27 12.58 -6.24 12.45
C ASP A 27 12.97 -4.76 12.46
N PRO A 28 13.41 -4.20 13.60
CA PRO A 28 13.67 -2.77 13.75
C PRO A 28 14.80 -2.26 12.84
N ARG A 29 15.49 -3.15 12.11
CA ARG A 29 16.55 -2.80 11.14
C ARG A 29 16.10 -2.90 9.68
N THR A 30 14.83 -3.28 9.42
CA THR A 30 14.24 -3.29 8.08
C THR A 30 13.41 -2.04 7.83
N CYS A 31 13.87 -1.22 6.90
CA CYS A 31 13.18 -0.01 6.47
C CYS A 31 12.26 -0.28 5.27
N LEU A 32 11.27 0.58 5.06
CA LEU A 32 10.39 0.57 3.90
C LEU A 32 10.56 1.85 3.07
N VAL A 33 10.74 1.68 1.77
CA VAL A 33 10.52 2.73 0.77
C VAL A 33 9.29 2.35 -0.04
N VAL A 34 8.38 3.29 -0.26
CA VAL A 34 7.22 3.10 -1.14
C VAL A 34 7.45 3.89 -2.42
N ASP A 35 7.17 3.31 -3.58
CA ASP A 35 7.15 3.97 -4.89
C ASP A 35 5.72 3.91 -5.42
N THR A 36 5.05 5.04 -5.57
CA THR A 36 3.60 5.17 -5.77
C THR A 36 3.31 6.17 -6.86
N ASP A 37 2.22 5.98 -7.59
CA ASP A 37 1.69 6.93 -8.57
C ASP A 37 0.39 7.61 -8.13
N VAL A 38 -0.01 7.38 -6.88
CA VAL A 38 -0.99 8.19 -6.12
C VAL A 38 -2.43 8.02 -6.64
N GLY A 39 -2.83 6.79 -6.93
CA GLY A 39 -4.23 6.38 -6.97
C GLY A 39 -4.91 6.40 -5.60
N VAL A 40 -6.23 6.16 -5.61
CA VAL A 40 -7.01 6.12 -4.36
C VAL A 40 -6.65 4.89 -3.52
N ASP A 41 -6.35 3.79 -4.20
CA ASP A 41 -5.79 2.56 -3.65
C ASP A 41 -4.39 2.74 -3.06
N ASP A 42 -3.52 3.58 -3.63
CA ASP A 42 -2.22 3.90 -3.01
C ASP A 42 -2.39 4.57 -1.63
N TYR A 43 -3.38 5.46 -1.45
CA TYR A 43 -3.64 6.06 -0.13
C TYR A 43 -4.06 5.02 0.91
N ARG A 44 -4.87 4.02 0.49
CA ARG A 44 -5.24 2.90 1.37
C ARG A 44 -4.02 2.03 1.68
N ALA A 45 -3.21 1.70 0.67
CA ALA A 45 -1.97 0.95 0.83
C ALA A 45 -0.97 1.64 1.76
N LEU A 46 -0.79 2.96 1.63
CA LEU A 46 0.00 3.78 2.54
C LEU A 46 -0.54 3.72 3.97
N ALA A 47 -1.86 3.78 4.16
CA ALA A 47 -2.48 3.64 5.48
C ALA A 47 -2.34 2.22 6.08
N VAL A 48 -2.23 1.17 5.26
CA VAL A 48 -1.92 -0.19 5.71
C VAL A 48 -0.47 -0.29 6.21
N VAL A 49 0.51 0.23 5.46
CA VAL A 49 1.93 0.04 5.79
C VAL A 49 2.47 1.04 6.81
N ALA A 50 1.95 2.27 6.80
CA ALA A 50 2.43 3.34 7.67
C ALA A 50 2.47 2.94 9.17
N PRO A 51 1.40 2.42 9.80
CA PRO A 51 1.44 2.07 11.22
C PRO A 51 2.27 0.83 11.53
N ALA A 52 2.49 -0.05 10.55
CA ALA A 52 3.10 -1.35 10.76
C ALA A 52 4.59 -1.43 10.38
N ARG A 53 5.10 -0.46 9.62
CA ARG A 53 6.45 -0.48 9.03
C ARG A 53 7.18 0.84 9.25
N ASP A 54 8.51 0.78 9.28
CA ASP A 54 9.37 1.96 9.31
C ASP A 54 9.51 2.56 7.90
N VAL A 55 8.48 3.33 7.49
CA VAL A 55 8.46 4.02 6.19
C VAL A 55 9.46 5.17 6.21
N ARG A 56 10.56 5.03 5.48
CA ARG A 56 11.66 6.00 5.42
C ARG A 56 11.53 7.03 4.31
N ALA A 57 10.86 6.68 3.23
CA ALA A 57 10.57 7.60 2.13
C ALA A 57 9.39 7.10 1.31
N VAL A 58 8.71 8.03 0.64
CA VAL A 58 7.76 7.74 -0.43
C VAL A 58 8.24 8.42 -1.69
N VAL A 59 8.52 7.66 -2.73
CA VAL A 59 8.81 8.15 -4.09
C VAL A 59 7.49 8.28 -4.84
N VAL A 60 7.28 9.42 -5.49
CA VAL A 60 6.11 9.61 -6.36
C VAL A 60 6.54 9.53 -7.82
N THR A 61 6.24 8.40 -8.46
CA THR A 61 6.42 8.17 -9.89
C THR A 61 5.18 8.61 -10.66
N GLU A 62 5.28 8.96 -11.94
CA GLU A 62 4.08 9.24 -12.73
C GLU A 62 3.32 7.94 -13.06
N GLY A 63 2.00 8.03 -13.06
CA GLY A 63 1.07 6.98 -13.46
C GLY A 63 -0.36 7.54 -13.39
N ILE A 64 -1.10 7.23 -12.32
CA ILE A 64 -2.39 7.87 -12.03
C ILE A 64 -2.23 9.39 -11.89
N SER A 65 -1.38 9.85 -10.97
CA SER A 65 -1.08 11.28 -10.78
C SER A 65 0.11 11.76 -11.61
N GLY A 66 0.18 13.08 -11.86
CA GLY A 66 1.41 13.74 -12.26
C GLY A 66 2.34 13.95 -11.05
N VAL A 67 3.65 13.77 -11.27
CA VAL A 67 4.67 13.78 -10.18
C VAL A 67 4.59 15.00 -9.24
N PRO A 68 4.55 16.26 -9.72
CA PRO A 68 4.58 17.40 -8.81
C PRO A 68 3.34 17.46 -7.91
N ASN A 69 2.16 17.21 -8.49
CA ASN A 69 0.90 17.33 -7.74
C ASN A 69 0.69 16.12 -6.83
N GLY A 70 0.99 14.91 -7.31
CA GLY A 70 0.95 13.68 -6.51
C GLY A 70 1.88 13.75 -5.30
N ALA A 71 3.10 14.28 -5.47
CA ALA A 71 4.06 14.42 -4.36
C ALA A 71 3.52 15.31 -3.22
N THR A 72 2.85 16.42 -3.54
CA THR A 72 2.22 17.24 -2.50
C THR A 72 1.02 16.54 -1.89
N ALA A 73 0.18 15.89 -2.69
CA ALA A 73 -1.00 15.19 -2.22
C ALA A 73 -0.64 14.08 -1.22
N VAL A 74 0.36 13.26 -1.53
CA VAL A 74 0.93 12.27 -0.60
C VAL A 74 1.55 12.93 0.64
N SER A 75 2.26 14.05 0.47
CA SER A 75 2.85 14.77 1.61
C SER A 75 1.77 15.26 2.59
N MET A 76 0.67 15.81 2.06
CA MET A 76 -0.45 16.28 2.85
C MET A 76 -1.19 15.11 3.54
N PHE A 77 -1.36 13.98 2.84
CA PHE A 77 -1.91 12.78 3.43
C PHE A 77 -1.07 12.27 4.60
N LEU A 78 0.23 12.11 4.41
CA LEU A 78 1.14 11.58 5.45
C LEU A 78 1.34 12.56 6.60
N ALA A 79 1.12 13.87 6.41
CA ALA A 79 1.10 14.84 7.50
C ALA A 79 0.02 14.52 8.55
N GLY A 80 -1.07 13.83 8.17
CA GLY A 80 -2.08 13.33 9.10
C GLY A 80 -1.56 12.35 10.16
N ARG A 81 -0.37 11.76 9.94
CA ARG A 81 0.32 10.86 10.88
C ARG A 81 1.22 11.60 11.88
N GLY A 82 1.58 12.86 11.62
CA GLY A 82 2.59 13.59 12.40
C GLY A 82 3.92 13.75 11.65
N ALA A 83 5.05 13.37 12.28
CA ALA A 83 6.38 13.62 11.72
C ALA A 83 6.52 13.09 10.28
N GLY A 84 6.96 13.99 9.38
CA GLY A 84 6.86 13.80 7.94
C GLY A 84 7.85 12.78 7.38
N VAL A 85 7.34 11.65 6.90
CA VAL A 85 8.06 10.78 5.97
C VAL A 85 8.41 11.63 4.74
N PRO A 86 9.69 11.68 4.31
CA PRO A 86 10.05 12.48 3.14
C PRO A 86 9.37 11.91 1.89
N VAL A 87 8.64 12.77 1.20
CA VAL A 87 8.07 12.48 -0.13
C VAL A 87 9.01 13.04 -1.19
N LEU A 88 9.46 12.16 -2.09
CA LEU A 88 10.49 12.43 -3.08
C LEU A 88 9.87 12.43 -4.47
N PRO A 89 9.83 13.57 -5.18
CA PRO A 89 9.37 13.61 -6.57
C PRO A 89 10.24 12.72 -7.46
N GLY A 90 9.59 11.73 -8.09
CA GLY A 90 10.16 10.75 -9.00
C GLY A 90 10.23 11.27 -10.43
N LEU A 91 9.97 10.38 -11.40
CA LEU A 91 10.10 10.63 -12.83
C LEU A 91 8.76 10.43 -13.55
N ALA A 92 8.60 11.19 -14.63
CA ALA A 92 7.53 10.99 -15.61
C ALA A 92 7.93 9.93 -16.65
N SER A 93 6.97 9.14 -17.11
CA SER A 93 7.22 8.17 -18.18
C SER A 93 7.57 8.96 -19.45
N PRO A 94 8.60 8.58 -20.21
CA PRO A 94 8.97 9.33 -21.40
C PRO A 94 7.93 9.20 -22.53
N ASN A 95 7.19 8.09 -22.56
CA ASN A 95 6.21 7.79 -23.61
C ASN A 95 5.03 6.98 -23.01
N PRO A 96 4.20 7.58 -22.14
CA PRO A 96 3.08 6.86 -21.56
C PRO A 96 1.99 6.60 -22.62
N PRO A 97 1.26 5.47 -22.52
CA PRO A 97 0.04 5.29 -23.29
C PRO A 97 -1.01 6.36 -22.96
N ALA A 98 -1.86 6.67 -23.92
CA ALA A 98 -2.99 7.56 -23.72
C ALA A 98 -4.22 6.76 -23.28
N TYR A 99 -4.80 7.12 -22.14
CA TYR A 99 -6.02 6.51 -21.61
C TYR A 99 -7.11 7.59 -21.45
N ASP A 100 -8.28 7.40 -22.07
CA ASP A 100 -9.37 8.38 -22.01
C ASP A 100 -9.92 8.56 -20.58
N TRP A 101 -9.84 7.52 -19.76
CA TRP A 101 -10.29 7.53 -18.37
C TRP A 101 -9.31 8.22 -17.41
N LEU A 102 -8.04 8.37 -17.79
CA LEU A 102 -6.99 8.83 -16.87
C LEU A 102 -7.09 10.31 -16.49
N PRO A 103 -7.39 11.27 -17.39
CA PRO A 103 -7.46 12.69 -17.03
C PRO A 103 -8.41 13.02 -15.85
N PRO A 104 -9.67 12.54 -15.79
CA PRO A 104 -10.54 12.80 -14.64
C PRO A 104 -10.04 12.13 -13.36
N VAL A 105 -9.54 10.89 -13.44
CA VAL A 105 -8.98 10.16 -12.28
C VAL A 105 -7.74 10.87 -11.74
N ARG A 106 -6.82 11.27 -12.62
CA ARG A 106 -5.62 12.05 -12.30
C ARG A 106 -5.99 13.34 -11.56
N ALA A 107 -6.98 14.07 -12.06
CA ALA A 107 -7.41 15.32 -11.44
C ALA A 107 -7.95 15.11 -10.02
N ALA A 108 -8.66 14.02 -9.76
CA ALA A 108 -9.14 13.68 -8.42
C ALA A 108 -8.00 13.23 -7.49
N ALA A 109 -7.13 12.32 -7.98
CA ALA A 109 -5.96 11.80 -7.29
C ALA A 109 -5.00 12.90 -6.78
N GLU A 110 -4.69 13.86 -7.65
CA GLU A 110 -3.85 15.03 -7.34
C GLU A 110 -4.45 15.98 -6.29
N ARG A 111 -5.73 15.79 -5.96
CA ARG A 111 -6.46 16.50 -4.90
C ARG A 111 -6.84 15.57 -3.74
N MET A 112 -6.14 14.45 -3.57
CA MET A 112 -6.46 13.43 -2.57
C MET A 112 -7.92 12.99 -2.67
N ASN A 113 -8.31 12.41 -3.81
CA ASN A 113 -9.69 12.03 -4.08
C ASN A 113 -10.70 13.19 -3.95
N ASN A 114 -10.36 14.36 -4.52
CA ASN A 114 -11.16 15.59 -4.40
C ASN A 114 -11.36 16.13 -2.97
N PHE A 115 -10.66 15.60 -1.97
CA PHE A 115 -10.67 16.13 -0.61
C PHE A 115 -10.10 17.56 -0.55
N LEU A 116 -9.06 17.84 -1.34
CA LEU A 116 -8.48 19.17 -1.47
C LEU A 116 -9.23 19.99 -2.52
N GLY A 117 -9.41 21.29 -2.27
CA GLY A 117 -10.06 22.19 -3.22
C GLY A 117 -9.25 22.46 -4.50
N ALA A 118 -7.93 22.25 -4.47
CA ALA A 118 -7.03 22.43 -5.61
C ALA A 118 -5.80 21.52 -5.51
N ALA A 119 -5.25 21.14 -6.66
CA ALA A 119 -3.96 20.47 -6.72
C ALA A 119 -2.84 21.48 -6.45
N VAL A 120 -1.81 21.07 -5.71
CA VAL A 120 -0.68 21.94 -5.35
C VAL A 120 0.61 21.27 -5.83
N PRO A 121 1.40 21.89 -6.71
CA PRO A 121 2.62 21.27 -7.20
C PRO A 121 3.72 21.33 -6.14
N ALA A 122 4.46 20.23 -5.97
CA ALA A 122 5.61 20.15 -5.10
C ALA A 122 6.78 20.97 -5.68
N ASN A 123 7.46 21.69 -4.80
CA ASN A 123 8.74 22.34 -5.12
C ASN A 123 9.87 21.32 -4.98
N GLY A 124 10.03 20.43 -5.96
CA GLY A 124 11.11 19.45 -5.96
C GLY A 124 11.50 18.99 -7.37
N THR A 125 12.78 18.64 -7.52
CA THR A 125 13.34 18.23 -8.81
C THR A 125 13.79 16.76 -8.77
N PRO A 126 13.49 15.95 -9.80
CA PRO A 126 13.89 14.54 -9.87
C PRO A 126 15.40 14.31 -9.78
N SER A 127 16.21 15.34 -10.07
CA SER A 127 17.68 15.30 -10.00
C SER A 127 18.22 14.90 -8.61
N ARG A 128 17.45 15.13 -7.54
CA ARG A 128 17.84 14.77 -6.17
C ARG A 128 17.29 13.43 -5.69
N LEU A 129 16.50 12.72 -6.50
CA LEU A 129 15.79 11.50 -6.11
C LEU A 129 16.70 10.45 -5.49
N ALA A 130 17.77 10.03 -6.18
CA ALA A 130 18.70 9.02 -5.69
C ALA A 130 19.42 9.46 -4.40
N ALA A 131 19.74 10.75 -4.26
CA ALA A 131 20.36 11.27 -3.05
C ALA A 131 19.37 11.29 -1.87
N GLY A 132 18.10 11.66 -2.14
CA GLY A 132 17.01 11.62 -1.17
C GLY A 132 16.76 10.20 -0.66
N VAL A 133 16.64 9.22 -1.55
CA VAL A 133 16.47 7.80 -1.19
C VAL A 133 17.65 7.32 -0.35
N ARG A 134 18.89 7.58 -0.78
CA ARG A 134 20.10 7.20 -0.04
C ARG A 134 20.12 7.78 1.37
N SER A 135 19.72 9.05 1.52
CA SER A 135 19.66 9.72 2.82
C SER A 135 18.59 9.12 3.71
N ALA A 136 17.42 8.79 3.14
CA ALA A 136 16.28 8.24 3.88
C ALA A 136 16.59 6.84 4.44
N VAL A 137 17.25 5.99 3.65
CA VAL A 137 17.58 4.61 4.05
C VAL A 137 18.92 4.49 4.77
N HIS A 138 19.56 5.61 5.12
CA HIS A 138 20.82 5.59 5.86
C HIS A 138 20.63 4.91 7.22
N GLY A 139 21.45 3.89 7.50
CA GLY A 139 21.39 3.10 8.74
C GLY A 139 20.41 1.93 8.71
N CYS A 140 19.76 1.66 7.57
CA CYS A 140 18.95 0.47 7.36
C CYS A 140 19.85 -0.73 6.99
N ASP A 141 19.68 -1.86 7.65
CA ASP A 141 20.41 -3.09 7.29
C ASP A 141 19.80 -3.76 6.05
N ARG A 142 18.49 -3.59 5.92
CA ARG A 142 17.67 -4.09 4.83
C ARG A 142 16.64 -3.05 4.45
N VAL A 143 16.35 -2.98 3.16
CA VAL A 143 15.26 -2.17 2.61
C VAL A 143 14.24 -3.10 1.95
N ASP A 144 12.99 -3.01 2.38
CA ASP A 144 11.88 -3.46 1.57
C ASP A 144 11.45 -2.28 0.68
N LEU A 145 11.35 -2.51 -0.63
CA LEU A 145 10.77 -1.58 -1.59
C LEU A 145 9.39 -2.08 -1.97
N LEU A 146 8.36 -1.28 -1.74
CA LEU A 146 7.00 -1.52 -2.21
C LEU A 146 6.74 -0.64 -3.43
N VAL A 147 6.51 -1.25 -4.59
CA VAL A 147 6.19 -0.56 -5.84
C VAL A 147 4.69 -0.71 -6.11
N LEU A 148 3.98 0.41 -6.04
CA LEU A 148 2.54 0.54 -6.23
C LEU A 148 2.20 1.19 -7.58
N GLY A 149 3.12 1.98 -8.14
CA GLY A 149 2.95 2.61 -9.46
C GLY A 149 3.85 2.02 -10.56
N PRO A 150 3.92 2.67 -11.73
CA PRO A 150 4.83 2.31 -12.81
C PRO A 150 6.31 2.30 -12.42
N TRP A 151 7.11 1.45 -13.07
CA TRP A 151 8.54 1.27 -12.75
C TRP A 151 9.44 2.43 -13.17
N THR A 152 8.91 3.50 -13.75
CA THR A 152 9.66 4.61 -14.37
C THR A 152 10.75 5.18 -13.46
N SER A 153 10.43 5.39 -12.17
CA SER A 153 11.36 6.00 -11.23
C SER A 153 12.45 5.04 -10.74
N TYR A 154 12.14 3.74 -10.65
CA TYR A 154 12.99 2.73 -10.02
C TYR A 154 14.44 2.70 -10.55
N PRO A 155 14.71 2.64 -11.88
CA PRO A 155 16.07 2.59 -12.39
C PRO A 155 16.95 3.77 -11.93
N LYS A 156 16.34 4.92 -11.60
CA LYS A 156 17.07 6.11 -11.18
C LYS A 156 17.58 6.03 -9.75
N TYR A 157 16.87 5.35 -8.85
CA TYR A 157 17.22 5.27 -7.43
C TYR A 157 17.58 3.87 -6.95
N ALA A 158 17.45 2.82 -7.78
CA ALA A 158 17.70 1.44 -7.39
C ALA A 158 19.04 1.23 -6.67
N SER A 159 20.12 1.84 -7.18
CA SER A 159 21.45 1.75 -6.57
C SER A 159 21.58 2.52 -5.24
N ALA A 160 20.67 3.44 -4.95
CA ALA A 160 20.63 4.21 -3.71
C ALA A 160 20.01 3.44 -2.54
N LEU A 161 19.27 2.36 -2.80
CA LEU A 161 18.64 1.51 -1.77
C LEU A 161 19.64 0.67 -0.96
N GLY A 162 20.87 0.49 -1.47
CA GLY A 162 21.92 -0.27 -0.79
C GLY A 162 21.96 -1.76 -1.15
N GLY A 163 22.60 -2.57 -0.30
CA GLY A 163 23.01 -3.94 -0.64
C GLY A 163 21.96 -5.04 -0.45
N HIS A 164 21.08 -4.92 0.55
CA HIS A 164 20.04 -5.92 0.83
C HIS A 164 18.66 -5.33 0.59
N VAL A 165 18.14 -5.52 -0.62
CA VAL A 165 16.83 -5.02 -1.03
C VAL A 165 15.90 -6.19 -1.36
N ARG A 166 14.73 -6.22 -0.73
CA ARG A 166 13.59 -7.03 -1.20
C ARG A 166 12.63 -6.10 -1.93
N VAL A 167 12.28 -6.44 -3.15
CA VAL A 167 11.33 -5.67 -3.96
C VAL A 167 10.01 -6.43 -4.02
N LEU A 168 8.93 -5.75 -3.66
CA LEU A 168 7.56 -6.21 -3.76
C LEU A 168 6.80 -5.24 -4.67
N ALA A 169 6.00 -5.73 -5.60
CA ALA A 169 5.24 -4.90 -6.53
C ALA A 169 3.77 -5.31 -6.61
N SER A 170 2.89 -4.32 -6.74
CA SER A 170 1.48 -4.50 -7.09
C SER A 170 1.34 -4.96 -8.55
N GLY A 171 0.40 -5.86 -8.82
CA GLY A 171 0.13 -6.43 -10.13
C GLY A 171 0.97 -7.67 -10.45
N ARG A 172 1.26 -7.89 -11.74
CA ARG A 172 1.99 -9.07 -12.25
C ARG A 172 3.20 -8.67 -13.08
N SER A 173 4.18 -9.56 -13.19
CA SER A 173 5.36 -9.29 -14.02
C SER A 173 4.98 -9.20 -15.50
N PHE A 174 5.76 -8.45 -16.31
CA PHE A 174 5.57 -8.37 -17.76
C PHE A 174 5.60 -9.74 -18.48
N ALA A 175 6.16 -10.77 -17.85
CA ALA A 175 6.25 -12.12 -18.40
C ALA A 175 4.98 -12.95 -18.18
N GLU A 176 3.95 -12.38 -17.56
CA GLU A 176 2.63 -12.97 -17.37
C GLU A 176 1.60 -12.17 -18.16
N ASN A 177 0.65 -12.86 -18.80
CA ASN A 177 -0.47 -12.21 -19.43
C ASN A 177 -1.43 -11.71 -18.34
N ASN A 178 -1.61 -10.39 -18.24
CA ASN A 178 -2.52 -9.76 -17.30
C ASN A 178 -3.21 -8.58 -17.99
N PRO A 179 -4.53 -8.64 -18.23
CA PRO A 179 -5.26 -7.51 -18.81
C PRO A 179 -5.36 -6.31 -17.86
N ASP A 180 -5.19 -6.52 -16.55
CA ASP A 180 -5.25 -5.49 -15.52
C ASP A 180 -3.83 -5.10 -15.06
N ASN A 181 -2.96 -4.67 -15.98
CA ASN A 181 -1.53 -4.39 -15.68
C ASN A 181 -1.10 -2.95 -15.99
N PHE A 182 -1.92 -1.98 -15.57
CA PHE A 182 -1.70 -0.56 -15.81
C PHE A 182 -0.25 -0.13 -15.53
N ASN A 183 0.30 -0.46 -14.35
CA ASN A 183 1.66 -0.05 -13.95
C ASN A 183 2.74 -0.51 -14.92
N CYS A 184 2.63 -1.74 -15.43
CA CYS A 184 3.60 -2.27 -16.37
C CYS A 184 3.40 -1.69 -17.77
N GLU A 185 2.16 -1.52 -18.21
CA GLU A 185 1.84 -0.95 -19.52
C GLU A 185 2.21 0.53 -19.63
N TYR A 186 2.03 1.28 -18.55
CA TYR A 186 2.29 2.73 -18.49
C TYR A 186 3.75 3.09 -18.82
N ASP A 187 4.68 2.21 -18.44
CA ASP A 187 6.09 2.27 -18.83
C ASP A 187 6.64 0.85 -19.04
N LEU A 188 6.31 0.28 -20.19
CA LEU A 188 6.70 -1.08 -20.55
C LEU A 188 8.22 -1.27 -20.55
N ALA A 189 8.99 -0.26 -20.98
CA ALA A 189 10.44 -0.35 -21.02
C ALA A 189 11.03 -0.43 -19.60
N ALA A 190 10.55 0.40 -18.67
CA ALA A 190 10.97 0.33 -17.28
C ALA A 190 10.50 -0.98 -16.60
N CYS A 191 9.27 -1.43 -16.88
CA CYS A 191 8.75 -2.69 -16.35
C CYS A 191 9.57 -3.91 -16.82
N GLN A 192 10.00 -3.95 -18.08
CA GLN A 192 10.89 -4.99 -18.60
C GLN A 192 12.29 -4.97 -17.94
N ALA A 193 12.72 -3.80 -17.47
CA ALA A 193 13.97 -3.61 -16.73
C ALA A 193 13.83 -3.82 -15.21
N ALA A 194 12.62 -4.12 -14.71
CA ALA A 194 12.38 -4.42 -13.31
C ALA A 194 13.26 -5.58 -12.81
N PRO A 195 13.64 -5.61 -11.53
CA PRO A 195 14.55 -6.61 -11.01
C PRO A 195 13.90 -8.00 -11.13
N ARG A 196 14.63 -8.97 -11.68
CA ARG A 196 14.15 -10.35 -11.88
C ARG A 196 13.68 -11.07 -10.61
N ARG A 197 14.06 -10.57 -9.43
CA ARG A 197 13.70 -11.11 -8.11
C ARG A 197 12.56 -10.33 -7.44
N ALA A 198 11.92 -9.38 -8.13
CA ALA A 198 10.72 -8.74 -7.63
C ALA A 198 9.65 -9.80 -7.34
N VAL A 199 9.02 -9.69 -6.18
CA VAL A 199 7.85 -10.48 -5.83
C VAL A 199 6.63 -9.66 -6.21
N TYR A 200 5.79 -10.23 -7.05
CA TYR A 200 4.56 -9.59 -7.51
C TYR A 200 3.39 -10.06 -6.65
N VAL A 201 2.45 -9.17 -6.36
CA VAL A 201 1.24 -9.44 -5.59
C VAL A 201 0.07 -8.90 -6.37
N ASP A 202 -0.89 -9.77 -6.66
CA ASP A 202 -2.10 -9.41 -7.37
C ASP A 202 -3.32 -10.04 -6.70
N LEU A 203 -4.50 -9.71 -7.23
CA LEU A 203 -5.77 -10.27 -6.82
C LEU A 203 -6.23 -11.38 -7.79
N PRO A 204 -6.97 -12.38 -7.30
CA PRO A 204 -7.65 -13.36 -8.15
C PRO A 204 -8.57 -12.65 -9.14
N ALA A 205 -8.76 -13.20 -10.35
CA ALA A 205 -9.70 -12.62 -11.32
C ALA A 205 -11.18 -12.69 -10.87
N SER A 206 -11.50 -13.61 -9.96
CA SER A 206 -12.83 -13.75 -9.35
C SER A 206 -12.70 -14.39 -7.96
N PRO A 207 -13.36 -13.86 -6.91
CA PRO A 207 -14.18 -12.63 -6.90
C PRO A 207 -13.34 -11.37 -7.17
N PRO A 208 -13.95 -10.19 -7.39
CA PRO A 208 -13.19 -9.03 -7.87
C PRO A 208 -12.36 -8.32 -6.78
N TYR A 209 -12.63 -8.54 -5.48
CA TYR A 209 -11.93 -7.88 -4.36
C TYR A 209 -12.05 -6.36 -4.41
N ASP A 210 -13.29 -5.88 -4.51
CA ASP A 210 -13.60 -4.45 -4.57
C ASP A 210 -13.63 -3.83 -3.18
N PRO A 211 -13.20 -2.56 -3.02
CA PRO A 211 -13.50 -1.77 -1.82
C PRO A 211 -15.01 -1.56 -1.69
N THR A 212 -15.52 -1.55 -0.46
CA THR A 212 -16.95 -1.37 -0.19
C THR A 212 -17.22 -0.17 0.72
N PRO A 213 -18.43 0.45 0.64
CA PRO A 213 -18.84 1.46 1.61
C PRO A 213 -18.78 0.97 3.06
N ASP A 214 -19.03 -0.32 3.31
CA ASP A 214 -18.91 -0.90 4.64
C ASP A 214 -17.47 -0.80 5.17
N MET A 215 -16.46 -1.13 4.34
CA MET A 215 -15.05 -0.96 4.73
C MET A 215 -14.75 0.48 5.15
N VAL A 216 -15.18 1.47 4.36
CA VAL A 216 -14.97 2.90 4.64
C VAL A 216 -15.67 3.30 5.95
N SER A 217 -16.89 2.81 6.18
CA SER A 217 -17.66 3.12 7.39
C SER A 217 -16.98 2.63 8.67
N ARG A 218 -16.24 1.52 8.60
CA ARG A 218 -15.51 0.87 9.71
C ARG A 218 -14.13 1.46 9.96
N LEU A 219 -13.65 2.39 9.14
CA LEU A 219 -12.42 3.11 9.42
C LEU A 219 -12.60 3.99 10.66
N GLU A 220 -11.57 3.99 11.51
CA GLU A 220 -11.49 4.88 12.68
C GLU A 220 -11.61 6.35 12.24
N THR A 221 -12.13 7.20 13.13
CA THR A 221 -12.45 8.60 12.80
C THR A 221 -11.34 9.60 13.16
N ALA A 222 -10.20 9.11 13.66
CA ALA A 222 -9.07 9.94 14.08
C ALA A 222 -7.77 9.45 13.43
N GLY A 223 -6.72 10.27 13.51
CA GLY A 223 -5.40 9.93 12.96
C GLY A 223 -5.42 9.76 11.44
N LEU A 224 -4.46 8.97 10.94
CA LEU A 224 -4.36 8.65 9.52
C LEU A 224 -5.60 7.88 8.99
N PRO A 225 -6.20 6.92 9.74
CA PRO A 225 -7.45 6.27 9.33
C PRO A 225 -8.60 7.25 9.13
N GLY A 226 -8.77 8.21 10.05
CA GLY A 226 -9.81 9.24 9.95
C GLY A 226 -9.62 10.15 8.75
N LEU A 227 -8.37 10.52 8.45
CA LEU A 227 -8.05 11.27 7.23
C LEU A 227 -8.35 10.45 5.97
N LEU A 228 -7.96 9.18 5.93
CA LEU A 228 -8.27 8.30 4.81
C LEU A 228 -9.78 8.14 4.61
N LYS A 229 -10.54 7.99 5.71
CA LYS A 229 -12.00 7.94 5.66
C LYS A 229 -12.57 9.20 5.00
N ALA A 230 -12.15 10.37 5.44
CA ALA A 230 -12.59 11.64 4.86
C ALA A 230 -12.20 11.77 3.38
N VAL A 231 -11.01 11.30 3.00
CA VAL A 231 -10.55 11.24 1.59
C VAL A 231 -11.45 10.31 0.76
N LEU A 232 -11.77 9.11 1.25
CA LEU A 232 -12.64 8.16 0.53
C LEU A 232 -14.09 8.64 0.44
N GLU A 233 -14.59 9.33 1.47
CA GLU A 233 -15.95 9.91 1.49
C GLU A 233 -16.09 11.17 0.63
N ALA A 234 -14.99 11.87 0.31
CA ALA A 234 -15.01 13.09 -0.49
C ALA A 234 -15.54 12.87 -1.92
N ASP A 235 -15.16 11.75 -2.54
CA ASP A 235 -15.68 11.35 -3.84
C ASP A 235 -15.69 9.81 -3.99
N PRO A 236 -16.82 9.15 -3.66
CA PRO A 236 -16.95 7.71 -3.81
C PRO A 236 -16.83 7.20 -5.25
N SER A 237 -17.07 8.06 -6.25
CA SER A 237 -17.05 7.64 -7.67
C SER A 237 -15.66 7.23 -8.16
N GLN A 238 -14.60 7.62 -7.45
CA GLN A 238 -13.22 7.33 -7.84
C GLN A 238 -12.71 5.97 -7.36
N TRP A 239 -13.44 5.30 -6.45
CA TRP A 239 -13.04 3.98 -5.94
C TRP A 239 -14.15 2.93 -6.00
N LEU A 240 -15.41 3.33 -6.12
CA LEU A 240 -16.49 2.37 -6.36
C LEU A 240 -16.30 1.68 -7.70
N GLY A 241 -16.26 0.34 -7.70
CA GLY A 241 -16.02 -0.47 -8.88
C GLY A 241 -14.55 -0.55 -9.31
N THR A 242 -13.62 -0.06 -8.48
CA THR A 242 -12.20 -0.40 -8.59
C THR A 242 -11.87 -1.63 -7.75
N ARG A 243 -10.60 -2.03 -7.67
CA ARG A 243 -10.17 -3.21 -6.92
C ARG A 243 -9.13 -2.84 -5.85
N LEU A 244 -8.90 -3.76 -4.92
CA LEU A 244 -7.97 -3.61 -3.80
C LEU A 244 -6.51 -3.98 -4.18
N TRP A 245 -6.02 -3.55 -5.36
CA TRP A 245 -4.73 -3.99 -5.92
C TRP A 245 -3.55 -3.63 -5.00
N ASP A 246 -3.38 -2.34 -4.72
CA ASP A 246 -2.28 -1.87 -3.88
C ASP A 246 -2.46 -2.22 -2.42
N ASP A 247 -3.72 -2.33 -1.96
CA ASP A 247 -4.06 -2.86 -0.65
C ASP A 247 -3.51 -4.28 -0.48
N ALA A 248 -3.57 -5.14 -1.52
CA ALA A 248 -3.05 -6.50 -1.47
C ALA A 248 -1.52 -6.52 -1.36
N ALA A 249 -0.83 -5.71 -2.17
CA ALA A 249 0.62 -5.59 -2.08
C ALA A 249 1.06 -5.09 -0.69
N ALA A 250 0.43 -4.04 -0.18
CA ALA A 250 0.66 -3.53 1.17
C ALA A 250 0.36 -4.56 2.26
N LEU A 251 -0.79 -5.24 2.18
CA LEU A 251 -1.20 -6.24 3.17
C LEU A 251 -0.24 -7.42 3.20
N SER A 252 0.31 -7.84 2.05
CA SER A 252 1.29 -8.94 1.99
C SER A 252 2.59 -8.63 2.75
N LEU A 253 2.97 -7.35 2.89
CA LEU A 253 4.12 -6.96 3.71
C LEU A 253 3.84 -7.10 5.20
N VAL A 254 2.61 -6.80 5.63
CA VAL A 254 2.22 -6.74 7.06
C VAL A 254 1.57 -8.04 7.56
N ARG A 255 1.08 -8.88 6.65
CA ARG A 255 0.41 -10.17 6.89
C ARG A 255 0.85 -11.22 5.85
N PRO A 256 2.15 -11.52 5.67
CA PRO A 256 2.62 -12.40 4.59
C PRO A 256 2.04 -13.83 4.62
N ARG A 257 1.51 -14.29 5.76
CA ARG A 257 0.91 -15.62 5.92
C ARG A 257 -0.48 -15.76 5.30
N VAL A 258 -1.14 -14.65 4.94
CA VAL A 258 -2.46 -14.68 4.29
C VAL A 258 -2.35 -14.72 2.77
N PHE A 259 -1.14 -14.83 2.23
CA PHE A 259 -0.86 -14.89 0.80
C PHE A 259 -0.19 -16.21 0.45
N ALA A 260 -0.53 -16.74 -0.73
CA ALA A 260 0.07 -17.95 -1.28
C ALA A 260 0.56 -17.71 -2.71
N PRO A 261 1.60 -18.45 -3.16
CA PRO A 261 2.01 -18.40 -4.54
C PRO A 261 0.91 -18.86 -5.50
N GLN A 262 0.66 -18.07 -6.53
CA GLN A 262 -0.18 -18.39 -7.67
C GLN A 262 0.63 -18.12 -8.94
N GLY A 263 1.13 -19.18 -9.58
CA GLY A 263 2.03 -19.02 -10.72
C GLY A 263 3.33 -18.30 -10.33
N LYS A 264 3.55 -17.08 -10.85
CA LYS A 264 4.75 -16.26 -10.57
C LYS A 264 4.47 -15.04 -9.68
N HIS A 265 3.26 -14.89 -9.17
CA HIS A 265 2.86 -13.84 -8.24
C HIS A 265 2.26 -14.46 -6.97
N LEU A 266 1.93 -13.62 -5.99
CA LEU A 266 1.18 -13.99 -4.79
C LEU A 266 -0.25 -13.50 -4.93
N GLU A 267 -1.21 -14.29 -4.43
CA GLU A 267 -2.61 -13.88 -4.26
C GLU A 267 -3.03 -14.13 -2.79
N PRO A 268 -4.06 -13.44 -2.28
CA PRO A 268 -4.70 -13.78 -1.01
C PRO A 268 -5.14 -15.25 -0.96
N ALA A 269 -4.81 -15.94 0.12
CA ALA A 269 -5.19 -17.32 0.42
C ALA A 269 -6.38 -17.38 1.39
N VAL A 270 -7.18 -16.32 1.42
CA VAL A 270 -8.39 -16.13 2.24
C VAL A 270 -9.51 -15.64 1.34
N ASP A 271 -10.77 -15.73 1.78
CA ASP A 271 -11.90 -15.17 1.04
C ASP A 271 -11.92 -13.63 1.06
N GLU A 272 -12.79 -13.07 0.21
CA GLU A 272 -12.90 -11.63 -0.04
C GLU A 272 -13.27 -10.85 1.23
N ASP A 273 -14.22 -11.34 2.01
CA ASP A 273 -14.69 -10.67 3.23
C ASP A 273 -13.60 -10.66 4.31
N THR A 274 -12.93 -11.81 4.50
CA THR A 274 -11.78 -11.91 5.40
C THR A 274 -10.66 -10.98 4.96
N PHE A 275 -10.38 -10.88 3.65
CA PHE A 275 -9.37 -9.96 3.13
C PHE A 275 -9.72 -8.50 3.45
N ARG A 276 -10.97 -8.08 3.21
CA ARG A 276 -11.45 -6.72 3.52
C ARG A 276 -11.33 -6.39 5.01
N ASP A 277 -11.66 -7.35 5.87
CA ASP A 277 -11.52 -7.20 7.33
C ASP A 277 -10.06 -7.02 7.74
N LEU A 278 -9.14 -7.77 7.13
CA LEU A 278 -7.71 -7.63 7.38
C LEU A 278 -7.15 -6.29 6.90
N VAL A 279 -7.64 -5.77 5.76
CA VAL A 279 -7.28 -4.42 5.27
C VAL A 279 -7.75 -3.36 6.27
N VAL A 280 -9.01 -3.41 6.70
CA VAL A 280 -9.56 -2.47 7.69
C VAL A 280 -8.81 -2.55 9.02
N ASP A 281 -8.55 -3.75 9.55
CA ASP A 281 -7.73 -3.95 10.76
C ASP A 281 -6.33 -3.36 10.62
N ALA A 282 -5.70 -3.52 9.44
CA ALA A 282 -4.36 -2.99 9.22
C ALA A 282 -4.34 -1.46 9.19
N ILE A 283 -5.32 -0.83 8.53
CA ILE A 283 -5.48 0.62 8.47
C ILE A 283 -5.73 1.19 9.87
N ASN A 284 -6.68 0.64 10.63
CA ASN A 284 -7.11 1.16 11.94
C ASN A 284 -6.04 1.09 13.05
N ARG A 285 -4.85 0.54 12.77
CA ARG A 285 -3.71 0.53 13.71
C ARG A 285 -2.93 1.85 13.75
N GLY A 286 -3.22 2.78 12.84
CA GLY A 286 -2.49 4.06 12.69
C GLY A 286 -3.17 5.30 13.22
#